data_AF-A0A7V2T7K6-F1
#
_entry.id   AF-A0A7V2T7K6-F1
#
_cell.length_a   1.000
_cell.length_b   1.000
_cell.length_c   1.000
_cell.angle_alpha   90.00
_cell.angle_beta   90.00
_cell.angle_gamma   90.00
#
_symmetry.space_group_name_H-M   'P 1'
#
loop_
_entity.id
_entity.type
_entity.pdbx_description
1 polymer ?
#
loop_
_entity_poly.entity_id
_entity_poly.type
_entity_poly.pdbx_seq_one_letter_code
_entity_poly.pdbx_strand_id
1 'polypeptide(L)'
;MKYDPLLRWLARRETVAVELPFREIEGILGAPLPRSAKIHPAFWAAGNHLGRLLAGIGWRAGLRGRSVRFEPTRAAMPKPPRAKGDDGRAPKHGWSQVVLLGCTKSKRREPAPARDLYDPSPLFRGRRAHAEALGVPWFVISAKYGLLEPHRTVEPYDVTIADLTPAERRLWAEHVVAELASRLGSLAGRRIEIHAGEEYRETGLVRLLREQGAEVAVPLAGLGLGEQLAWYGRGDARSGRGAVVRRAPVRIAHPADVRTLVELLTVDFATGRLEREHRPGMPAPGWATMPEAVAAERLRTAGFGEPQLRVFLTLVAAFDRARDADRLWSKAVDLVLRESWIVDPEIVSSLSSDRLAELLARAGVSQRHGPDCEAWQRIATALVDSRAPAALRHAVFEGEGEAEELRAALDAKDPSGEPWFPLLRGPKISVMWVRMLSWPGGARIRGLETLPVAVDVQVRRVSERLGVAATAGLDIAEVRSPIQRA
;
A
#
# COMPACT_ATOMS: atom_id res chain seq x y z
N MET A 1 -14.67 -16.29 -18.25
CA MET A 1 -13.36 -16.98 -18.03
C MET A 1 -12.88 -17.61 -19.33
N LYS A 2 -11.56 -17.65 -19.58
CA LYS A 2 -10.96 -18.14 -20.83
C LYS A 2 -11.37 -19.58 -21.24
N TYR A 3 -11.60 -20.47 -20.29
CA TYR A 3 -11.92 -21.90 -20.54
C TYR A 3 -13.40 -22.27 -20.36
N ASP A 4 -14.24 -21.29 -20.05
CA ASP A 4 -15.67 -21.47 -19.81
C ASP A 4 -16.42 -22.08 -21.02
N PRO A 5 -16.10 -21.72 -22.28
CA PRO A 5 -16.71 -22.37 -23.44
C PRO A 5 -16.48 -23.89 -23.50
N LEU A 6 -15.26 -24.35 -23.18
CA LEU A 6 -14.91 -25.77 -23.18
C LEU A 6 -15.63 -26.54 -22.06
N LEU A 7 -15.75 -25.93 -20.88
CA LEU A 7 -16.47 -26.53 -19.74
C LEU A 7 -17.96 -26.69 -20.04
N ARG A 8 -18.60 -25.65 -20.60
CA ARG A 8 -20.01 -25.72 -21.02
C ARG A 8 -20.24 -26.73 -22.13
N TRP A 9 -19.30 -26.82 -23.07
CA TRP A 9 -19.36 -27.78 -24.15
C TRP A 9 -19.29 -29.23 -23.63
N LEU A 10 -18.38 -29.54 -22.70
CA LEU A 10 -18.28 -30.87 -22.08
C LEU A 10 -19.48 -31.19 -21.18
N ALA A 11 -19.98 -30.22 -20.41
CA ALA A 11 -21.13 -30.41 -19.52
C ALA A 11 -22.44 -30.76 -20.26
N ARG A 12 -22.55 -30.41 -21.55
CA ARG A 12 -23.73 -30.71 -22.39
C ARG A 12 -23.63 -32.02 -23.16
N ARG A 13 -22.49 -32.71 -23.11
CA ARG A 13 -22.30 -33.99 -23.83
C ARG A 13 -22.81 -35.16 -23.00
N GLU A 14 -23.33 -36.16 -23.69
CA GLU A 14 -23.56 -37.48 -23.11
C GLU A 14 -22.25 -38.03 -22.53
N THR A 15 -22.33 -38.84 -21.47
CA THR A 15 -21.20 -39.34 -20.68
C THR A 15 -20.37 -40.37 -21.44
N VAL A 16 -19.77 -39.97 -22.55
CA VAL A 16 -18.92 -40.76 -23.43
C VAL A 16 -17.58 -40.03 -23.55
N ALA A 17 -16.48 -40.77 -23.42
CA ALA A 17 -15.15 -40.20 -23.59
C ALA A 17 -14.99 -39.63 -25.01
N VAL A 18 -14.36 -38.47 -25.12
CA VAL A 18 -14.10 -37.79 -26.40
C VAL A 18 -12.64 -37.36 -26.48
N GLU A 19 -12.02 -37.57 -27.63
CA GLU A 19 -10.66 -37.10 -27.89
C GLU A 19 -10.69 -35.99 -28.94
N LEU A 20 -10.13 -34.82 -28.59
CA LEU A 20 -10.16 -33.64 -29.44
C LEU A 20 -8.74 -33.21 -29.83
N PRO A 21 -8.45 -32.97 -31.11
CA PRO A 21 -7.21 -32.32 -31.52
C PRO A 21 -7.19 -30.86 -31.05
N PHE A 22 -6.01 -30.26 -30.86
CA PHE A 22 -5.90 -28.89 -30.34
C PHE A 22 -6.72 -27.87 -31.12
N ARG A 23 -6.77 -27.98 -32.46
CA ARG A 23 -7.55 -27.09 -33.34
C ARG A 23 -9.04 -27.04 -32.98
N GLU A 24 -9.62 -28.16 -32.55
CA GLU A 24 -11.04 -28.23 -32.19
C GLU A 24 -11.27 -27.64 -30.81
N ILE A 25 -10.34 -27.86 -29.88
CA ILE A 25 -10.38 -27.22 -28.56
C ILE A 25 -10.24 -25.69 -28.71
N GLU A 26 -9.33 -25.23 -29.56
CA GLU A 26 -9.14 -23.81 -29.86
C GLU A 26 -10.38 -23.20 -30.54
N GLY A 27 -11.05 -23.96 -31.42
CA GLY A 27 -12.33 -23.59 -32.01
C GLY A 27 -13.45 -23.44 -30.97
N ILE A 28 -13.52 -24.34 -29.99
CA ILE A 28 -14.50 -24.25 -28.87
C ILE A 28 -14.18 -23.04 -27.98
N LEU A 29 -12.91 -22.76 -27.72
CA LEU A 29 -12.47 -21.65 -26.87
C LEU A 29 -12.55 -20.28 -27.56
N GLY A 30 -12.57 -20.24 -28.89
CA GLY A 30 -12.43 -19.00 -29.67
C GLY A 30 -11.06 -18.33 -29.54
N ALA A 31 -10.05 -19.06 -29.03
CA ALA A 31 -8.71 -18.54 -28.77
C ALA A 31 -7.66 -19.68 -28.80
N PRO A 32 -6.39 -19.39 -29.17
CA PRO A 32 -5.35 -20.39 -29.21
C PRO A 32 -5.00 -20.91 -27.81
N LEU A 33 -4.76 -22.23 -27.74
CA LEU A 33 -4.27 -22.89 -26.54
C LEU A 33 -2.82 -22.43 -26.30
N PRO A 34 -2.46 -22.10 -25.05
CA PRO A 34 -1.09 -21.74 -24.73
C PRO A 34 -0.16 -22.93 -25.04
N ARG A 35 1.10 -22.62 -25.39
CA ARG A 35 2.12 -23.64 -25.71
C ARG A 35 2.22 -24.72 -24.63
N SER A 36 2.07 -24.34 -23.36
CA SER A 36 2.10 -25.25 -22.22
C SER A 36 0.98 -26.30 -22.25
N ALA A 37 -0.23 -25.95 -22.72
CA ALA A 37 -1.35 -26.88 -22.85
C ALA A 37 -1.11 -27.94 -23.94
N LYS A 38 -0.23 -27.65 -24.91
CA LYS A 38 0.10 -28.53 -26.03
C LYS A 38 1.27 -29.48 -25.73
N ILE A 39 2.11 -29.14 -24.75
CA ILE A 39 3.39 -29.86 -24.48
C ILE A 39 3.38 -30.55 -23.11
N HIS A 40 2.73 -29.98 -22.10
CA HIS A 40 2.83 -30.47 -20.72
C HIS A 40 1.56 -31.21 -20.28
N PRO A 41 1.61 -32.54 -20.02
CA PRO A 41 0.47 -33.30 -19.52
C PRO A 41 -0.10 -32.76 -18.20
N ALA A 42 0.76 -32.19 -17.35
CA ALA A 42 0.37 -31.57 -16.07
C ALA A 42 -0.62 -30.41 -16.24
N PHE A 43 -0.68 -29.79 -17.43
CA PHE A 43 -1.66 -28.73 -17.72
C PHE A 43 -3.11 -29.24 -17.59
N TRP A 44 -3.36 -30.49 -17.97
CA TRP A 44 -4.67 -31.13 -17.98
C TRP A 44 -4.95 -31.96 -16.72
N ALA A 45 -3.93 -32.21 -15.89
CA ALA A 45 -4.07 -33.00 -14.67
C ALA A 45 -4.96 -32.33 -13.62
N ALA A 46 -5.64 -33.14 -12.81
CA ALA A 46 -6.56 -32.68 -11.76
C ALA A 46 -5.91 -31.75 -10.70
N GLY A 47 -4.58 -31.70 -10.62
CA GLY A 47 -3.83 -30.78 -9.77
C GLY A 47 -3.69 -29.34 -10.32
N ASN A 48 -4.05 -29.09 -11.58
CA ASN A 48 -3.99 -27.77 -12.20
C ASN A 48 -5.38 -27.12 -12.31
N HIS A 49 -5.44 -25.80 -12.50
CA HIS A 49 -6.67 -25.01 -12.53
C HIS A 49 -7.73 -25.57 -13.51
N LEU A 50 -7.37 -25.80 -14.78
CA LEU A 50 -8.32 -26.34 -15.76
C LEU A 50 -8.73 -27.79 -15.44
N GLY A 51 -7.79 -28.62 -14.96
CA GLY A 51 -8.09 -30.00 -14.55
C GLY A 51 -9.06 -30.07 -13.37
N ARG A 52 -9.00 -29.14 -12.41
CA ARG A 52 -9.98 -29.03 -11.31
C ARG A 52 -11.35 -28.59 -11.78
N LEU A 53 -11.41 -27.63 -12.72
CA LEU A 53 -12.68 -27.19 -13.30
C LEU A 53 -13.38 -28.31 -14.06
N LEU A 54 -12.61 -29.09 -14.83
CA LEU A 54 -13.09 -30.29 -15.50
C LEU A 54 -13.62 -31.31 -14.48
N ALA A 55 -12.84 -31.59 -13.42
CA ALA A 55 -13.26 -32.53 -12.38
C ALA A 55 -14.56 -32.08 -11.69
N GLY A 56 -14.73 -30.78 -11.47
CA GLY A 56 -15.94 -30.19 -10.90
C GLY A 56 -17.21 -30.38 -11.72
N ILE A 57 -17.09 -30.59 -13.04
CA ILE A 57 -18.20 -30.95 -13.93
C ILE A 57 -18.23 -32.45 -14.25
N GLY A 58 -17.45 -33.27 -13.53
CA GLY A 58 -17.42 -34.72 -13.68
C GLY A 58 -16.54 -35.23 -14.83
N TRP A 59 -15.62 -34.41 -15.36
CA TRP A 59 -14.73 -34.75 -16.45
C TRP A 59 -13.25 -34.76 -16.03
N ARG A 60 -12.44 -35.64 -16.61
CA ARG A 60 -10.98 -35.57 -16.53
C ARG A 60 -10.40 -35.42 -17.93
N ALA A 61 -9.25 -34.77 -18.05
CA ALA A 61 -8.55 -34.60 -19.32
C ALA A 61 -7.11 -35.09 -19.24
N GLY A 62 -6.60 -35.62 -20.35
CA GLY A 62 -5.21 -36.04 -20.48
C GLY A 62 -4.68 -35.75 -21.88
N LEU A 63 -3.46 -35.20 -21.94
CA LEU A 63 -2.74 -34.97 -23.19
C LEU A 63 -2.40 -36.31 -23.87
N ARG A 64 -2.66 -36.43 -25.17
CA ARG A 64 -2.39 -37.60 -26.01
C ARG A 64 -1.73 -37.14 -27.32
N GLY A 65 -0.41 -36.99 -27.32
CA GLY A 65 0.33 -36.50 -28.49
C GLY A 65 -0.16 -35.10 -28.92
N ARG A 66 -0.94 -35.02 -30.00
CA ARG A 66 -1.48 -33.77 -30.57
C ARG A 66 -2.96 -33.51 -30.27
N SER A 67 -3.56 -34.33 -29.39
CA SER A 67 -4.95 -34.26 -28.96
C SER A 67 -5.05 -34.31 -27.43
N VAL A 68 -6.24 -34.04 -26.91
CA VAL A 68 -6.57 -34.19 -25.49
C VAL A 68 -7.78 -35.10 -25.38
N ARG A 69 -7.64 -36.16 -24.58
CA ARG A 69 -8.72 -37.08 -24.27
C ARG A 69 -9.45 -36.62 -23.02
N PHE A 70 -10.76 -36.42 -23.14
CA PHE A 70 -11.68 -36.08 -22.06
C PHE A 70 -12.51 -37.32 -21.71
N GLU A 71 -12.54 -37.70 -20.45
CA GLU A 71 -13.25 -38.88 -19.99
C GLU A 71 -14.18 -38.52 -18.82
N PRO A 72 -15.41 -39.04 -18.78
CA PRO A 72 -16.30 -38.87 -17.63
C PRO A 72 -15.78 -39.67 -16.43
N THR A 73 -15.88 -39.09 -15.25
CA THR A 73 -15.47 -39.70 -13.98
C THR A 73 -16.70 -40.32 -13.31
N ARG A 74 -16.71 -41.65 -13.08
CA ARG A 74 -17.85 -42.32 -12.42
C ARG A 74 -17.91 -41.98 -10.93
N ALA A 75 -19.04 -41.36 -10.55
CA ALA A 75 -19.60 -41.14 -9.20
C ALA A 75 -18.93 -40.11 -8.26
N ALA A 76 -19.55 -38.92 -8.15
CA ALA A 76 -20.32 -38.51 -6.96
C ALA A 76 -21.15 -37.25 -7.32
N MET A 77 -22.45 -37.43 -7.59
CA MET A 77 -23.38 -36.31 -7.72
C MET A 77 -23.56 -35.62 -6.37
N PRO A 78 -23.38 -34.30 -6.25
CA PRO A 78 -23.92 -33.56 -5.12
C PRO A 78 -25.45 -33.54 -5.25
N LYS A 79 -26.18 -33.95 -4.21
CA LYS A 79 -27.64 -33.76 -4.15
C LYS A 79 -27.96 -32.26 -4.23
N PRO A 80 -28.99 -31.84 -5.00
CA PRO A 80 -29.40 -30.45 -5.03
C PRO A 80 -29.93 -30.01 -3.65
N PRO A 81 -29.66 -28.76 -3.21
CA PRO A 81 -30.22 -28.28 -1.96
C PRO A 81 -31.74 -28.20 -2.11
N ARG A 82 -32.47 -28.78 -1.15
CA ARG A 82 -33.92 -28.59 -1.03
C ARG A 82 -34.20 -27.10 -0.88
N ALA A 83 -35.07 -26.57 -1.73
CA ALA A 83 -35.69 -25.28 -1.52
C ALA A 83 -36.44 -25.32 -0.18
N LYS A 84 -35.91 -24.63 0.83
CA LYS A 84 -36.71 -24.14 1.95
C LYS A 84 -37.20 -22.76 1.54
N GLY A 85 -38.51 -22.59 1.57
CA GLY A 85 -39.14 -21.28 1.38
C GLY A 85 -38.57 -20.28 2.37
N ASP A 86 -38.37 -19.06 1.89
CA ASP A 86 -38.03 -17.91 2.73
C ASP A 86 -39.32 -17.45 3.42
N ASP A 87 -39.57 -18.05 4.58
CA ASP A 87 -40.43 -17.55 5.62
C ASP A 87 -39.72 -16.38 6.32
N GLY A 88 -39.90 -15.18 5.76
CA GLY A 88 -39.46 -13.86 6.22
C GLY A 88 -39.05 -13.70 7.70
N ARG A 89 -37.88 -14.24 8.06
CA ARG A 89 -37.28 -14.07 9.39
C ARG A 89 -35.83 -13.63 9.26
N ALA A 90 -35.59 -12.39 9.70
CA ALA A 90 -34.29 -11.73 9.65
C ALA A 90 -33.14 -12.56 10.28
N PRO A 91 -31.90 -12.50 9.75
CA PRO A 91 -30.77 -13.26 10.28
C PRO A 91 -30.34 -12.75 11.67
N LYS A 92 -30.00 -13.70 12.55
CA LYS A 92 -29.56 -13.49 13.95
C LYS A 92 -28.08 -13.09 14.11
N HIS A 93 -27.38 -12.76 13.02
CA HIS A 93 -25.96 -12.40 13.05
C HIS A 93 -25.79 -10.91 12.73
N GLY A 94 -24.70 -10.30 13.21
CA GLY A 94 -24.36 -8.90 12.93
C GLY A 94 -24.28 -8.57 11.44
N TRP A 95 -23.91 -7.34 11.09
CA TRP A 95 -23.84 -6.91 9.68
C TRP A 95 -22.96 -7.83 8.80
N SER A 96 -21.97 -8.50 9.39
CA SER A 96 -20.96 -9.29 8.66
C SER A 96 -21.39 -10.74 8.44
N GLN A 97 -21.11 -11.26 7.24
CA GLN A 97 -21.31 -12.67 6.87
C GLN A 97 -19.98 -13.41 6.66
N VAL A 98 -18.87 -12.68 6.51
CA VAL A 98 -17.52 -13.22 6.33
C VAL A 98 -16.51 -12.25 6.93
N VAL A 99 -15.45 -12.76 7.56
CA VAL A 99 -14.36 -11.93 8.09
C VAL A 99 -13.01 -12.32 7.48
N LEU A 100 -12.22 -11.34 7.04
CA LEU A 100 -10.84 -11.54 6.55
C LEU A 100 -9.83 -10.93 7.52
N LEU A 101 -8.89 -11.74 8.00
CA LEU A 101 -7.87 -11.33 8.95
C LEU A 101 -6.51 -11.22 8.26
N GLY A 102 -5.86 -10.07 8.33
CA GLY A 102 -4.49 -9.91 7.85
C GLY A 102 -3.49 -10.63 8.74
N CYS A 103 -2.56 -11.37 8.14
CA CYS A 103 -1.46 -11.99 8.87
C CYS A 103 -0.55 -10.93 9.53
N THR A 104 0.21 -11.31 10.57
CA THR A 104 1.16 -10.41 11.25
C THR A 104 2.61 -10.87 11.10
N LYS A 105 3.56 -9.96 11.35
CA LYS A 105 5.00 -10.25 11.30
C LYS A 105 5.38 -11.38 12.26
N SER A 106 4.99 -11.24 13.53
CA SER A 106 5.25 -12.21 14.58
C SER A 106 4.49 -13.51 14.32
N LYS A 107 5.21 -14.64 14.34
CA LYS A 107 4.70 -15.99 14.10
C LYS A 107 5.34 -16.95 15.09
N ARG A 108 4.69 -18.09 15.35
CA ARG A 108 5.30 -19.22 16.05
C ARG A 108 6.51 -19.73 15.27
N ARG A 109 7.44 -20.41 15.95
CA ARG A 109 8.67 -20.95 15.34
C ARG A 109 8.46 -22.29 14.62
N GLU A 110 7.33 -22.93 14.86
CA GLU A 110 6.98 -24.25 14.34
C GLU A 110 5.70 -24.19 13.50
N PRO A 111 5.48 -25.16 12.59
CA PRO A 111 4.25 -25.25 11.82
C PRO A 111 3.02 -25.31 12.73
N ALA A 112 2.01 -24.52 12.41
CA ALA A 112 0.78 -24.43 13.19
C ALA A 112 -0.42 -24.14 12.29
N PRO A 113 -1.66 -24.43 12.73
CA PRO A 113 -2.86 -23.95 12.06
C PRO A 113 -2.79 -22.43 11.85
N ALA A 114 -3.30 -21.92 10.73
CA ALA A 114 -3.26 -20.48 10.41
C ALA A 114 -3.89 -19.60 11.50
N ARG A 115 -4.88 -20.12 12.24
CA ARG A 115 -5.49 -19.45 13.40
C ARG A 115 -4.56 -19.29 14.60
N ASP A 116 -3.53 -20.11 14.70
CA ASP A 116 -2.61 -20.19 15.86
C ASP A 116 -1.21 -19.70 15.51
N LEU A 117 -0.83 -19.75 14.22
CA LEU A 117 0.51 -19.39 13.73
C LEU A 117 0.91 -17.96 14.15
N TYR A 118 -0.02 -17.02 14.17
CA TYR A 118 0.24 -15.60 14.44
C TYR A 118 0.00 -15.20 15.91
N ASP A 119 -0.22 -16.18 16.80
CA ASP A 119 -0.50 -15.93 18.22
C ASP A 119 0.50 -15.06 18.98
N PRO A 120 1.81 -15.02 18.64
CA PRO A 120 2.70 -14.09 19.30
C PRO A 120 2.31 -12.60 19.14
N SER A 121 1.46 -12.25 18.15
CA SER A 121 0.96 -10.90 17.95
C SER A 121 -0.31 -10.60 18.77
N PRO A 122 -0.30 -9.61 19.69
CA PRO A 122 -1.50 -9.17 20.39
C PRO A 122 -2.62 -8.71 19.43
N LEU A 123 -2.23 -8.06 18.33
CA LEU A 123 -3.16 -7.59 17.31
C LEU A 123 -3.88 -8.75 16.62
N PHE A 124 -3.16 -9.81 16.28
CA PHE A 124 -3.77 -10.98 15.67
C PHE A 124 -4.70 -11.72 16.64
N ARG A 125 -4.32 -11.81 17.92
CA ARG A 125 -5.20 -12.39 18.95
C ARG A 125 -6.53 -11.63 19.06
N GLY A 126 -6.49 -10.30 19.04
CA GLY A 126 -7.71 -9.46 19.03
C GLY A 126 -8.56 -9.66 17.77
N ARG A 127 -7.93 -9.67 16.60
CA ARG A 127 -8.56 -9.99 15.30
C ARG A 127 -9.28 -11.34 15.31
N ARG A 128 -8.60 -12.39 15.79
CA ARG A 128 -9.14 -13.74 15.89
C ARG A 128 -10.32 -13.80 16.86
N ALA A 129 -10.16 -13.27 18.07
CA ALA A 129 -11.21 -13.28 19.09
C ALA A 129 -12.49 -12.59 18.59
N HIS A 130 -12.37 -11.48 17.85
CA HIS A 130 -13.51 -10.80 17.23
C HIS A 130 -14.19 -11.67 16.16
N ALA A 131 -13.42 -12.26 15.24
CA ALA A 131 -13.98 -13.12 14.20
C ALA A 131 -14.68 -14.37 14.77
N GLU A 132 -14.10 -14.97 15.80
CA GLU A 132 -14.67 -16.13 16.51
C GLU A 132 -15.95 -15.73 17.27
N ALA A 133 -15.99 -14.56 17.90
CA ALA A 133 -17.17 -14.05 18.60
C ALA A 133 -18.36 -13.76 17.66
N LEU A 134 -18.10 -13.38 16.41
CA LEU A 134 -19.15 -13.17 15.40
C LEU A 134 -19.80 -14.48 14.92
N GLY A 135 -19.10 -15.61 15.04
CA GLY A 135 -19.61 -16.93 14.64
C GLY A 135 -19.84 -17.08 13.13
N VAL A 136 -19.20 -16.23 12.31
CA VAL A 136 -19.29 -16.27 10.84
C VAL A 136 -18.00 -16.84 10.23
N PRO A 137 -18.03 -17.39 9.00
CA PRO A 137 -16.83 -17.87 8.34
C PRO A 137 -15.74 -16.80 8.28
N TRP A 138 -14.51 -17.19 8.60
CA TRP A 138 -13.37 -16.27 8.56
C TRP A 138 -12.12 -16.94 7.99
N PHE A 139 -11.26 -16.12 7.41
CA PHE A 139 -10.04 -16.56 6.72
C PHE A 139 -8.87 -15.64 7.04
N VAL A 140 -7.65 -16.17 6.95
CA VAL A 140 -6.43 -15.36 7.05
C VAL A 140 -5.95 -15.01 5.64
N ILE A 141 -5.71 -13.73 5.38
CA ILE A 141 -5.01 -13.28 4.17
C ILE A 141 -3.50 -13.13 4.48
N SER A 142 -2.69 -13.83 3.69
CA SER A 142 -1.24 -14.00 3.85
C SER A 142 -0.52 -13.56 2.58
N ALA A 143 0.56 -12.80 2.73
CA ALA A 143 1.41 -12.41 1.61
C ALA A 143 1.94 -13.61 0.80
N LYS A 144 2.38 -14.68 1.48
CA LYS A 144 2.92 -15.90 0.83
C LYS A 144 1.82 -16.80 0.29
N TYR A 145 0.78 -17.05 1.09
CA TYR A 145 -0.17 -18.13 0.81
C TYR A 145 -1.51 -17.66 0.24
N GLY A 146 -1.74 -16.36 0.09
CA GLY A 146 -3.01 -15.83 -0.39
C GLY A 146 -4.08 -15.95 0.69
N LEU A 147 -5.04 -16.87 0.51
CA LEU A 147 -6.15 -17.09 1.43
C LEU A 147 -5.98 -18.42 2.18
N LEU A 148 -6.00 -18.35 3.51
CA LEU A 148 -5.83 -19.48 4.40
C LEU A 148 -7.09 -19.72 5.23
N GLU A 149 -7.52 -20.97 5.29
CA GLU A 149 -8.52 -21.42 6.24
C GLU A 149 -7.92 -21.48 7.66
N PRO A 150 -8.72 -21.21 8.71
CA PRO A 150 -8.23 -21.18 10.10
C PRO A 150 -7.47 -22.44 10.52
N HIS A 151 -7.93 -23.60 10.04
CA HIS A 151 -7.43 -24.92 10.43
C HIS A 151 -6.27 -25.41 9.56
N ARG A 152 -5.93 -24.70 8.48
CA ARG A 152 -4.86 -25.11 7.56
C ARG A 152 -3.51 -24.94 8.26
N THR A 153 -2.78 -26.05 8.46
CA THR A 153 -1.41 -26.02 8.97
C THR A 153 -0.47 -25.38 7.94
N VAL A 154 0.32 -24.42 8.39
CA VAL A 154 1.29 -23.68 7.58
C VAL A 154 2.58 -23.51 8.35
N GLU A 155 3.71 -23.60 7.64
CA GLU A 155 5.04 -23.34 8.19
C GLU A 155 5.28 -21.83 8.36
N PRO A 156 6.09 -21.41 9.35
CA PRO A 156 6.51 -20.02 9.45
C PRO A 156 7.26 -19.57 8.19
N TYR A 157 7.07 -18.30 7.83
CA TYR A 157 7.64 -17.71 6.63
C TYR A 157 7.93 -16.22 6.81
N ASP A 158 8.83 -15.72 5.98
CA ASP A 158 9.19 -14.30 5.93
C ASP A 158 8.98 -13.75 4.51
N VAL A 159 7.70 -13.47 4.21
CA VAL A 159 7.26 -12.81 2.98
C VAL A 159 6.23 -11.77 3.39
N THR A 160 6.38 -10.55 2.89
CA THR A 160 5.47 -9.44 3.12
C THR A 160 4.84 -9.01 1.80
N ILE A 161 3.62 -8.45 1.84
CA ILE A 161 2.97 -7.89 0.64
C ILE A 161 3.86 -6.84 -0.04
N ALA A 162 4.71 -6.21 0.75
CA ALA A 162 5.53 -5.13 0.28
C ALA A 162 6.82 -5.58 -0.42
N ASP A 163 7.17 -6.87 -0.34
CA ASP A 163 8.21 -7.50 -1.17
C ASP A 163 7.70 -7.78 -2.59
N LEU A 164 6.37 -7.78 -2.79
CA LEU A 164 5.74 -7.99 -4.09
C LEU A 164 5.75 -6.72 -4.94
N THR A 165 6.06 -6.88 -6.22
CA THR A 165 5.92 -5.84 -7.26
C THR A 165 4.45 -5.45 -7.47
N PRO A 166 4.16 -4.29 -8.10
CA PRO A 166 2.78 -3.88 -8.37
C PRO A 166 1.98 -4.91 -9.21
N ALA A 167 2.63 -5.64 -10.11
CA ALA A 167 1.99 -6.71 -10.89
C ALA A 167 1.67 -7.93 -10.02
N GLU A 168 2.60 -8.35 -9.18
CA GLU A 168 2.41 -9.48 -8.25
C GLU A 168 1.34 -9.18 -7.20
N ARG A 169 1.23 -7.93 -6.73
CA ARG A 169 0.13 -7.52 -5.81
C ARG A 169 -1.24 -7.65 -6.46
N ARG A 170 -1.38 -7.27 -7.73
CA ARG A 170 -2.63 -7.43 -8.48
C ARG A 170 -2.99 -8.91 -8.64
N LEU A 171 -2.02 -9.73 -9.06
CA LEU A 171 -2.21 -11.18 -9.20
C LEU A 171 -2.55 -11.84 -7.84
N TRP A 172 -1.90 -11.41 -6.77
CA TRP A 172 -2.20 -11.87 -5.41
C TRP A 172 -3.65 -11.53 -5.03
N ALA A 173 -4.12 -10.31 -5.31
CA ALA A 173 -5.48 -9.89 -4.99
C ALA A 173 -6.52 -10.64 -5.81
N GLU A 174 -6.29 -10.83 -7.11
CA GLU A 174 -7.13 -11.66 -7.99
C GLU A 174 -7.22 -13.10 -7.47
N HIS A 175 -6.08 -13.66 -7.06
CA HIS A 175 -6.03 -15.00 -6.49
C HIS A 175 -6.85 -15.11 -5.20
N VAL A 176 -6.71 -14.17 -4.27
CA VAL A 176 -7.46 -14.15 -3.00
C VAL A 176 -8.97 -14.04 -3.26
N VAL A 177 -9.42 -13.17 -4.16
CA VAL A 177 -10.85 -13.02 -4.48
C VAL A 177 -11.39 -14.28 -5.15
N ALA A 178 -10.65 -14.88 -6.08
CA ALA A 178 -11.04 -16.13 -6.73
C ALA A 178 -11.14 -17.29 -5.72
N GLU A 179 -10.18 -17.40 -4.80
CA GLU A 179 -10.18 -18.37 -3.72
C GLU A 179 -11.29 -18.14 -2.69
N LEU A 180 -11.70 -16.89 -2.48
CA LEU A 180 -12.82 -16.56 -1.60
C LEU A 180 -14.14 -16.94 -2.27
N ALA A 181 -14.31 -16.60 -3.55
CA ALA A 181 -15.48 -16.95 -4.35
C ALA A 181 -15.62 -18.47 -4.56
N SER A 182 -14.51 -19.22 -4.66
CA SER A 182 -14.58 -20.68 -4.78
C SER A 182 -15.11 -21.36 -3.51
N ARG A 183 -14.76 -20.81 -2.34
CA ARG A 183 -15.20 -21.33 -1.03
C ARG A 183 -16.60 -20.89 -0.65
N LEU A 184 -16.94 -19.65 -0.98
CA LEU A 184 -18.20 -19.04 -0.56
C LEU A 184 -19.28 -19.09 -1.66
N GLY A 185 -18.91 -19.37 -2.91
CA GLY A 185 -19.80 -19.16 -4.05
C GLY A 185 -19.89 -17.68 -4.43
N SER A 186 -21.02 -17.25 -5.01
CA SER A 186 -21.23 -15.86 -5.43
C SER A 186 -20.94 -14.88 -4.29
N LEU A 187 -20.14 -13.85 -4.58
CA LEU A 187 -19.83 -12.77 -3.66
C LEU A 187 -20.84 -11.62 -3.73
N ALA A 188 -21.76 -11.64 -4.71
CA ALA A 188 -22.78 -10.60 -4.88
C ALA A 188 -23.67 -10.48 -3.63
N GLY A 189 -23.77 -9.27 -3.06
CA GLY A 189 -24.51 -8.97 -1.84
C GLY A 189 -23.90 -9.52 -0.55
N ARG A 190 -22.74 -10.19 -0.60
CA ARG A 190 -22.08 -10.69 0.62
C ARG A 190 -21.45 -9.56 1.41
N ARG A 191 -21.69 -9.54 2.72
CA ARG A 191 -21.10 -8.56 3.65
C ARG A 191 -19.81 -9.10 4.24
N ILE A 192 -18.68 -8.54 3.80
CA ILE A 192 -17.31 -8.98 4.11
C ILE A 192 -16.63 -7.91 4.97
N GLU A 193 -16.19 -8.29 6.16
CA GLU A 193 -15.44 -7.42 7.08
C GLU A 193 -13.94 -7.73 6.98
N ILE A 194 -13.10 -6.71 6.84
CA ILE A 194 -11.65 -6.87 6.71
C ILE A 194 -10.93 -6.25 7.90
N HIS A 195 -10.22 -7.09 8.66
CA HIS A 195 -9.25 -6.68 9.68
C HIS A 195 -7.83 -7.02 9.22
N ALA A 196 -7.35 -6.25 8.26
CA ALA A 196 -6.00 -6.39 7.73
C ALA A 196 -5.31 -5.03 7.65
N GLY A 197 -3.98 -5.08 7.66
CA GLY A 197 -3.16 -3.92 7.38
C GLY A 197 -3.52 -3.28 6.04
N GLU A 198 -3.20 -2.00 5.94
CA GLU A 198 -3.41 -1.19 4.75
C GLU A 198 -2.75 -1.76 3.51
N GLU A 199 -1.55 -2.32 3.68
CA GLU A 199 -0.76 -2.95 2.64
C GLU A 199 -1.55 -4.04 1.90
N TYR A 200 -2.43 -4.78 2.59
CA TYR A 200 -3.30 -5.79 1.98
C TYR A 200 -4.44 -5.16 1.19
N ARG A 201 -5.01 -4.04 1.68
CA ARG A 201 -6.16 -3.36 1.06
C ARG A 201 -5.78 -2.65 -0.23
N GLU A 202 -4.53 -2.18 -0.31
CA GLU A 202 -3.99 -1.43 -1.46
C GLU A 202 -3.52 -2.31 -2.62
N THR A 203 -3.53 -3.63 -2.46
CA THR A 203 -3.23 -4.59 -3.54
C THR A 203 -4.27 -4.58 -4.67
N GLY A 204 -5.43 -3.95 -4.45
CA GLY A 204 -6.61 -4.07 -5.31
C GLY A 204 -7.68 -5.02 -4.75
N LEU A 205 -7.43 -5.70 -3.64
CA LEU A 205 -8.35 -6.67 -3.00
C LEU A 205 -9.75 -6.08 -2.75
N VAL A 206 -9.83 -4.89 -2.14
CA VAL A 206 -11.12 -4.25 -1.83
C VAL A 206 -11.89 -3.91 -3.11
N ARG A 207 -11.18 -3.47 -4.15
CA ARG A 207 -11.77 -3.14 -5.45
C ARG A 207 -12.35 -4.39 -6.10
N LEU A 208 -11.57 -5.45 -6.19
CA LEU A 208 -11.98 -6.72 -6.81
C LEU A 208 -13.17 -7.36 -6.07
N LEU A 209 -13.21 -7.32 -4.74
CA LEU A 209 -14.37 -7.81 -3.97
C LEU A 209 -15.65 -7.04 -4.32
N ARG A 210 -15.56 -5.70 -4.43
CA ARG A 210 -16.71 -4.85 -4.81
C ARG A 210 -17.12 -5.05 -6.27
N GLU A 211 -16.17 -5.25 -7.18
CA GLU A 211 -16.43 -5.59 -8.58
C GLU A 211 -17.17 -6.94 -8.72
N GLN A 212 -16.96 -7.88 -7.79
CA GLN A 212 -17.74 -9.12 -7.66
C GLN A 212 -19.08 -8.95 -6.92
N GLY A 213 -19.46 -7.71 -6.60
CA GLY A 213 -20.73 -7.35 -5.97
C GLY A 213 -20.78 -7.50 -4.45
N ALA A 214 -19.65 -7.72 -3.77
CA ALA A 214 -19.62 -7.81 -2.31
C ALA A 214 -19.67 -6.42 -1.64
N GLU A 215 -20.33 -6.35 -0.49
CA GLU A 215 -20.29 -5.21 0.42
C GLU A 215 -19.10 -5.35 1.37
N VAL A 216 -18.18 -4.40 1.37
CA VAL A 216 -16.92 -4.51 2.13
C VAL A 216 -16.84 -3.44 3.22
N ALA A 217 -16.70 -3.85 4.48
CA ALA A 217 -16.43 -2.98 5.63
C ALA A 217 -15.00 -3.14 6.15
N VAL A 218 -14.41 -2.04 6.61
CA VAL A 218 -13.09 -2.00 7.26
C VAL A 218 -13.24 -1.19 8.55
N PRO A 219 -13.74 -1.80 9.64
CA PRO A 219 -14.18 -1.06 10.83
C PRO A 219 -13.07 -0.26 11.51
N LEU A 220 -11.82 -0.74 11.39
CA LEU A 220 -10.65 -0.15 12.03
C LEU A 220 -9.81 0.70 11.06
N ALA A 221 -10.40 1.13 9.94
CA ALA A 221 -9.69 1.90 8.92
C ALA A 221 -9.20 3.25 9.47
N GLY A 222 -7.89 3.40 9.55
CA GLY A 222 -7.23 4.64 10.00
C GLY A 222 -7.04 4.75 11.51
N LEU A 223 -7.30 3.68 12.28
CA LEU A 223 -6.91 3.60 13.68
C LEU A 223 -5.45 3.11 13.81
N GLY A 224 -4.68 3.71 14.71
CA GLY A 224 -3.33 3.28 15.08
C GLY A 224 -3.33 1.95 15.84
N LEU A 225 -2.15 1.34 16.00
CA LEU A 225 -2.02 0.01 16.63
C LEU A 225 -2.62 -0.04 18.06
N GLY A 226 -2.34 0.98 18.88
CA GLY A 226 -2.87 1.07 20.24
C GLY A 226 -4.40 1.20 20.28
N GLU A 227 -4.96 2.01 19.38
CA GLU A 227 -6.42 2.20 19.26
C GLU A 227 -7.12 0.93 18.79
N GLN A 228 -6.53 0.19 17.84
CA GLN A 228 -7.05 -1.11 17.41
C GLN A 228 -7.07 -2.12 18.57
N LEU A 229 -5.98 -2.19 19.35
CA LEU A 229 -5.91 -3.08 20.52
C LEU A 229 -6.95 -2.68 21.58
N ALA A 230 -7.11 -1.39 21.84
CA ALA A 230 -8.13 -0.89 22.77
C ALA A 230 -9.55 -1.23 22.28
N TRP A 231 -9.81 -1.14 20.98
CA TRP A 231 -11.09 -1.52 20.38
C TRP A 231 -11.42 -3.00 20.59
N TYR A 232 -10.45 -3.89 20.35
CA TYR A 232 -10.62 -5.33 20.62
C TYR A 232 -10.80 -5.63 22.12
N GLY A 233 -10.18 -4.85 23.01
CA GLY A 233 -10.26 -5.04 24.46
C GLY A 233 -11.58 -4.60 25.10
N ARG A 234 -12.32 -3.65 24.50
CA ARG A 234 -13.56 -3.09 25.07
C ARG A 234 -14.80 -3.95 24.86
N GLY A 235 -14.77 -4.90 23.92
CA GLY A 235 -15.92 -5.77 23.64
C GLY A 235 -17.15 -5.05 23.05
N ASP A 236 -17.00 -3.82 22.53
CA ASP A 236 -18.07 -3.00 21.90
C ASP A 236 -18.57 -3.56 20.54
N ALA A 237 -18.44 -4.87 20.33
CA ALA A 237 -18.70 -5.61 19.10
C ALA A 237 -20.19 -5.79 18.75
N ARG A 238 -21.10 -4.95 19.27
CA ARG A 238 -22.56 -5.06 19.03
C ARG A 238 -23.19 -4.00 18.13
N SER A 239 -22.43 -3.12 17.50
CA SER A 239 -23.00 -2.26 16.47
C SER A 239 -22.09 -2.15 15.25
N GLY A 240 -22.38 -2.98 14.24
CA GLY A 240 -22.01 -2.74 12.83
C GLY A 240 -22.65 -1.48 12.23
N ARG A 241 -22.96 -0.47 13.04
CA ARG A 241 -23.15 0.91 12.61
C ARG A 241 -21.89 1.68 12.99
N GLY A 242 -20.79 1.38 12.30
CA GLY A 242 -19.79 2.42 12.09
C GLY A 242 -20.54 3.54 11.41
N ALA A 243 -20.71 4.68 12.09
CA ALA A 243 -21.31 5.86 11.53
C ALA A 243 -20.62 6.14 10.20
N VAL A 244 -21.34 5.90 9.10
CA VAL A 244 -21.09 6.63 7.87
C VAL A 244 -21.44 8.05 8.25
N VAL A 245 -20.45 8.78 8.78
CA VAL A 245 -20.48 10.24 8.78
C VAL A 245 -20.39 10.62 7.32
N ARG A 246 -21.52 10.53 6.62
CA ARG A 246 -21.81 11.35 5.45
C ARG A 246 -21.92 12.76 6.01
N ARG A 247 -20.77 13.39 6.28
CA ARG A 247 -20.74 14.84 6.19
C ARG A 247 -21.14 15.13 4.76
N ALA A 248 -22.18 15.94 4.60
CA ALA A 248 -22.50 16.51 3.31
C ALA A 248 -21.20 17.05 2.70
N PRO A 249 -20.95 16.86 1.39
CA PRO A 249 -19.79 17.47 0.77
C PRO A 249 -19.79 18.94 1.16
N VAL A 250 -18.69 19.39 1.78
CA VAL A 250 -18.48 20.81 1.95
C VAL A 250 -18.45 21.35 0.53
N ARG A 251 -19.52 22.04 0.12
CA ARG A 251 -19.51 22.79 -1.12
C ARG A 251 -18.46 23.87 -0.92
N ILE A 252 -17.27 23.65 -1.45
CA ILE A 252 -16.32 24.74 -1.64
C ILE A 252 -17.03 25.66 -2.64
N ALA A 253 -17.43 26.84 -2.17
CA ALA A 253 -17.94 27.88 -3.02
C ALA A 253 -16.86 28.19 -4.07
N HIS A 254 -17.28 28.34 -5.33
CA HIS A 254 -16.56 28.85 -6.51
C HIS A 254 -15.05 28.53 -6.70
N PRO A 255 -14.60 28.14 -7.92
CA PRO A 255 -13.18 27.97 -8.26
C PRO A 255 -12.26 29.17 -7.97
N ALA A 256 -12.81 30.37 -7.81
CA ALA A 256 -12.08 31.57 -7.43
C ALA A 256 -11.63 31.57 -5.95
N ASP A 257 -12.33 30.83 -5.08
CA ASP A 257 -12.08 30.81 -3.63
C ASP A 257 -11.02 29.77 -3.21
N VAL A 258 -10.78 28.74 -4.05
CA VAL A 258 -9.79 27.67 -3.77
C VAL A 258 -8.37 28.24 -3.72
N ARG A 259 -8.04 29.15 -4.65
CA ARG A 259 -6.73 29.83 -4.66
C ARG A 259 -6.54 30.63 -3.38
N THR A 260 -7.58 31.36 -2.97
CA THR A 260 -7.63 32.12 -1.71
C THR A 260 -7.52 31.21 -0.48
N LEU A 261 -8.12 30.01 -0.50
CA LEU A 261 -8.04 29.07 0.62
C LEU A 261 -6.67 28.43 0.77
N VAL A 262 -6.02 28.03 -0.34
CA VAL A 262 -4.65 27.52 -0.33
C VAL A 262 -3.68 28.60 0.13
N GLU A 263 -3.85 29.83 -0.35
CA GLU A 263 -3.10 31.00 0.13
C GLU A 263 -3.29 31.21 1.64
N LEU A 264 -4.53 31.25 2.13
CA LEU A 264 -4.84 31.41 3.55
C LEU A 264 -4.27 30.27 4.41
N LEU A 265 -4.44 29.01 3.99
CA LEU A 265 -3.90 27.85 4.72
C LEU A 265 -2.37 27.83 4.69
N THR A 266 -1.75 28.23 3.59
CA THR A 266 -0.28 28.29 3.47
C THR A 266 0.28 29.41 4.33
N VAL A 267 -0.35 30.58 4.34
CA VAL A 267 0.03 31.71 5.22
C VAL A 267 -0.18 31.32 6.68
N ASP A 268 -1.33 30.75 7.04
CA ASP A 268 -1.60 30.32 8.41
C ASP A 268 -0.65 29.18 8.85
N PHE A 269 -0.24 28.29 7.93
CA PHE A 269 0.78 27.28 8.18
C PHE A 269 2.16 27.92 8.41
N ALA A 270 2.62 28.76 7.48
CA ALA A 270 3.94 29.40 7.53
C ALA A 270 4.09 30.37 8.72
N THR A 271 2.98 30.91 9.22
CA THR A 271 2.95 31.84 10.36
C THR A 271 2.54 31.18 11.68
N GLY A 272 2.40 29.84 11.73
CA GLY A 272 2.05 29.12 12.96
C GLY A 272 0.60 29.29 13.42
N ARG A 273 -0.27 29.99 12.69
CA ARG A 273 -1.68 30.19 13.06
C ARG A 273 -2.53 28.92 13.02
N LEU A 274 -2.04 27.85 12.41
CA LEU A 274 -2.65 26.51 12.46
C LEU A 274 -2.27 25.70 13.71
N GLU A 275 -1.44 26.25 14.60
CA GLU A 275 -1.11 25.67 15.91
C GLU A 275 -2.36 25.57 16.80
N ARG A 276 -2.96 24.39 16.86
CA ARG A 276 -4.18 24.11 17.62
C ARG A 276 -3.94 23.20 18.81
N GLU A 277 -2.69 23.05 19.24
CA GLU A 277 -2.26 22.13 20.32
C GLU A 277 -2.99 22.39 21.65
N HIS A 278 -3.48 23.63 21.85
CA HIS A 278 -4.23 24.04 23.03
C HIS A 278 -5.75 23.88 22.91
N ARG A 279 -6.29 23.34 21.81
CA ARG A 279 -7.74 23.16 21.63
C ARG A 279 -8.21 21.83 22.24
N PRO A 280 -9.28 21.84 23.08
CA PRO A 280 -9.85 20.62 23.63
C PRO A 280 -10.26 19.63 22.53
N GLY A 281 -9.82 18.38 22.62
CA GLY A 281 -10.23 17.29 21.72
C GLY A 281 -9.48 17.19 20.38
N MET A 282 -8.39 17.94 20.20
CA MET A 282 -7.51 17.73 19.04
C MET A 282 -6.76 16.40 19.17
N PRO A 283 -6.74 15.54 18.14
CA PRO A 283 -5.99 14.29 18.17
C PRO A 283 -4.49 14.61 18.30
N ALA A 284 -3.88 14.05 19.33
CA ALA A 284 -2.44 14.00 19.40
C ALA A 284 -1.93 12.96 18.38
N PRO A 285 -0.87 13.28 17.63
CA PRO A 285 0.01 14.41 17.91
C PRO A 285 -0.07 15.54 16.85
N GLY A 286 0.21 16.77 17.27
CA GLY A 286 0.23 17.96 16.41
C GLY A 286 1.45 18.00 15.50
N TRP A 287 1.48 18.92 14.53
CA TRP A 287 2.62 19.20 13.65
C TRP A 287 4.01 19.23 14.35
N ALA A 288 4.13 19.71 15.60
CA ALA A 288 5.40 19.69 16.36
C ALA A 288 5.98 18.30 16.61
N THR A 289 5.19 17.23 16.44
CA THR A 289 5.64 15.85 16.61
C THR A 289 5.96 15.16 15.29
N MET A 290 5.92 15.88 14.17
CA MET A 290 6.38 15.33 12.90
C MET A 290 7.85 14.90 13.05
N PRO A 291 8.26 13.74 12.52
CA PRO A 291 9.61 13.22 12.67
C PRO A 291 10.69 14.25 12.29
N GLU A 292 10.46 14.99 11.20
CA GLU A 292 11.34 16.07 10.73
C GLU A 292 11.42 17.24 11.70
N ALA A 293 10.30 17.62 12.33
CA ALA A 293 10.24 18.73 13.29
C ALA A 293 10.94 18.36 14.60
N VAL A 294 10.68 17.15 15.12
CA VAL A 294 11.35 16.61 16.30
C VAL A 294 12.86 16.48 16.05
N ALA A 295 13.25 15.99 14.89
CA ALA A 295 14.66 15.86 14.53
C ALA A 295 15.36 17.22 14.41
N ALA A 296 14.71 18.20 13.76
CA ALA A 296 15.23 19.55 13.65
C ALA A 296 15.45 20.19 15.01
N GLU A 297 14.49 20.06 15.92
CA GLU A 297 14.59 20.62 17.26
C GLU A 297 15.69 19.96 18.10
N ARG A 298 15.85 18.63 17.98
CA ARG A 298 16.95 17.91 18.63
C ARG A 298 18.32 18.41 18.16
N LEU A 299 18.50 18.65 16.86
CA LEU A 299 19.75 19.16 16.32
C LEU A 299 20.01 20.62 16.72
N ARG A 300 18.98 21.48 16.73
CA ARG A 300 19.10 22.85 17.27
C ARG A 300 19.52 22.86 18.73
N THR A 301 18.89 22.03 19.55
CA THR A 301 19.23 21.88 20.97
C THR A 301 20.68 21.40 21.14
N ALA A 302 21.19 20.61 20.21
CA ALA A 302 22.59 20.16 20.18
C ALA A 302 23.57 21.19 19.60
N GLY A 303 23.12 22.39 19.23
CA GLY A 303 23.95 23.50 18.76
C GLY A 303 24.22 23.54 17.25
N PHE A 304 23.50 22.76 16.45
CA PHE A 304 23.63 22.82 14.99
C PHE A 304 22.96 24.07 14.41
N GLY A 305 23.64 24.74 13.49
CA GLY A 305 23.12 25.95 12.83
C GLY A 305 22.06 25.64 11.76
N GLU A 306 21.27 26.65 11.40
CA GLU A 306 20.21 26.52 10.37
C GLU A 306 20.71 26.00 9.01
N PRO A 307 21.90 26.38 8.49
CA PRO A 307 22.43 25.78 7.26
C PRO A 307 22.68 24.27 7.40
N GLN A 308 23.29 23.84 8.51
CA GLN A 308 23.54 22.41 8.77
C GLN A 308 22.23 21.64 8.92
N LEU A 309 21.21 22.28 9.52
CA LEU A 309 19.88 21.71 9.60
C LEU A 309 19.25 21.51 8.21
N ARG A 310 19.39 22.46 7.29
CA ARG A 310 18.88 22.31 5.91
C ARG A 310 19.66 21.25 5.12
N VAL A 311 20.96 21.11 5.34
CA VAL A 311 21.75 20.02 4.77
C VAL A 311 21.27 18.67 5.33
N PHE A 312 21.02 18.58 6.64
CA PHE A 312 20.41 17.40 7.28
C PHE A 312 19.04 17.05 6.70
N LEU A 313 18.13 18.03 6.59
CA LEU A 313 16.80 17.82 6.02
C LEU A 313 16.90 17.32 4.57
N THR A 314 17.88 17.82 3.81
CA THR A 314 18.16 17.37 2.43
C THR A 314 18.65 15.92 2.38
N LEU A 315 19.60 15.56 3.25
CA LEU A 315 20.10 14.18 3.41
C LEU A 315 18.95 13.21 3.69
N VAL A 316 18.14 13.50 4.72
CA VAL A 316 17.07 12.59 5.14
C VAL A 316 15.97 12.53 4.10
N ALA A 317 15.56 13.66 3.51
CA ALA A 317 14.54 13.66 2.45
C ALA A 317 14.96 12.83 1.22
N ALA A 318 16.24 12.79 0.86
CA ALA A 318 16.72 11.95 -0.24
C ALA A 318 16.57 10.44 0.08
N PHE A 319 16.63 10.09 1.37
CA PHE A 319 16.56 8.71 1.87
C PHE A 319 15.17 8.32 2.39
N ASP A 320 14.26 9.27 2.56
CA ASP A 320 12.93 9.11 3.17
C ASP A 320 11.95 8.39 2.22
N ARG A 321 12.31 7.14 1.95
CA ARG A 321 11.50 6.11 1.30
C ARG A 321 11.25 4.95 2.26
N ALA A 322 11.74 5.06 3.50
CA ALA A 322 11.57 4.05 4.52
C ALA A 322 10.10 3.97 4.95
N ARG A 323 9.61 2.76 5.27
CA ARG A 323 8.24 2.57 5.79
C ARG A 323 8.04 3.09 7.21
N ASP A 324 9.14 3.41 7.89
CA ASP A 324 9.18 3.84 9.28
C ASP A 324 9.99 5.15 9.33
N ALA A 325 9.30 6.26 9.03
CA ALA A 325 9.89 7.58 8.98
C ALA A 325 10.48 7.94 10.36
N ASP A 326 9.73 7.76 11.45
CA ASP A 326 10.19 8.02 12.82
C ASP A 326 11.56 7.38 13.12
N ARG A 327 11.72 6.10 12.75
CA ARG A 327 12.99 5.41 12.95
C ARG A 327 14.12 5.95 12.07
N LEU A 328 13.84 6.30 10.81
CA LEU A 328 14.83 6.89 9.91
C LEU A 328 15.33 8.24 10.45
N TRP A 329 14.39 9.13 10.77
CA TRP A 329 14.66 10.46 11.31
C TRP A 329 15.45 10.40 12.62
N SER A 330 15.04 9.53 13.54
CA SER A 330 15.75 9.32 14.81
C SER A 330 17.19 8.83 14.61
N LYS A 331 17.40 7.83 13.75
CA LYS A 331 18.74 7.33 13.43
C LYS A 331 19.62 8.35 12.71
N ALA A 332 19.03 9.19 11.85
CA ALA A 332 19.75 10.24 11.15
C ALA A 332 20.23 11.32 12.12
N VAL A 333 19.43 11.68 13.11
CA VAL A 333 19.89 12.55 14.21
C VAL A 333 21.06 11.90 14.94
N ASP A 334 20.95 10.64 15.34
CA ASP A 334 22.03 9.94 16.05
C ASP A 334 23.32 9.83 15.21
N LEU A 335 23.19 9.71 13.88
CA LEU A 335 24.32 9.77 12.95
C LEU A 335 24.99 11.15 12.97
N VAL A 336 24.22 12.23 12.79
CA VAL A 336 24.76 13.60 12.76
C VAL A 336 25.39 14.01 14.08
N LEU A 337 24.80 13.59 15.22
CA LEU A 337 25.38 13.86 16.54
C LEU A 337 26.72 13.16 16.76
N ARG A 338 26.96 12.03 16.12
CA ARG A 338 28.22 11.27 16.23
C ARG A 338 29.24 11.70 15.18
N GLU A 339 28.78 12.00 13.98
CA GLU A 339 29.58 12.25 12.79
C GLU A 339 29.12 13.57 12.16
N SER A 340 29.37 14.70 12.84
CA SER A 340 28.85 16.01 12.43
C SER A 340 29.26 16.44 11.03
N TRP A 341 30.39 15.92 10.52
CA TRP A 341 30.87 16.14 9.16
C TRP A 341 29.95 15.56 8.08
N ILE A 342 29.01 14.65 8.42
CA ILE A 342 28.09 14.05 7.43
C ILE A 342 27.14 15.09 6.82
N VAL A 343 26.96 16.23 7.48
CA VAL A 343 26.19 17.40 7.01
C VAL A 343 27.11 18.55 6.57
N ASP A 344 28.37 18.25 6.25
CA ASP A 344 29.32 19.15 5.62
C ASP A 344 29.54 18.72 4.16
N PRO A 345 28.95 19.43 3.18
CA PRO A 345 29.05 19.05 1.77
C PRO A 345 30.48 19.05 1.21
N GLU A 346 31.40 19.86 1.74
CA GLU A 346 32.81 19.85 1.31
C GLU A 346 33.50 18.55 1.72
N ILE A 347 33.26 18.10 2.95
CA ILE A 347 33.81 16.83 3.43
C ILE A 347 33.17 15.65 2.69
N VAL A 348 31.84 15.63 2.56
CA VAL A 348 31.13 14.51 1.92
C VAL A 348 31.49 14.37 0.43
N SER A 349 31.62 15.47 -0.30
CA SER A 349 31.95 15.43 -1.74
C SER A 349 33.34 14.84 -2.01
N SER A 350 34.29 15.00 -1.07
CA SER A 350 35.66 14.48 -1.17
C SER A 350 35.86 13.06 -0.61
N LEU A 351 34.85 12.47 0.04
CA LEU A 351 34.98 11.19 0.71
C LEU A 351 34.97 10.00 -0.27
N SER A 352 35.61 8.89 0.09
CA SER A 352 35.47 7.65 -0.68
C SER A 352 34.06 7.09 -0.56
N SER A 353 33.49 6.64 -1.69
CA SER A 353 32.13 6.09 -1.74
C SER A 353 31.99 4.85 -0.85
N ASP A 354 33.00 4.00 -0.75
CA ASP A 354 32.97 2.81 0.11
C ASP A 354 32.83 3.17 1.59
N ARG A 355 33.59 4.18 2.06
CA ARG A 355 33.54 4.63 3.45
C ARG A 355 32.21 5.28 3.79
N LEU A 356 31.66 6.06 2.85
CA LEU A 356 30.35 6.68 3.01
C LEU A 356 29.26 5.60 3.07
N ALA A 357 29.27 4.64 2.16
CA ALA A 357 28.30 3.55 2.13
C ALA A 357 28.33 2.70 3.40
N GLU A 358 29.52 2.34 3.89
CA GLU A 358 29.68 1.59 5.15
C GLU A 358 29.11 2.38 6.34
N LEU A 359 29.40 3.68 6.43
CA LEU A 359 28.88 4.53 7.49
C LEU A 359 27.34 4.61 7.47
N LEU A 360 26.75 4.90 6.31
CA LEU A 360 25.31 5.03 6.15
C LEU A 360 24.59 3.70 6.44
N ALA A 361 25.19 2.58 6.05
CA ALA A 361 24.70 1.24 6.35
C ALA A 361 24.77 0.92 7.86
N ARG A 362 25.92 1.20 8.50
CA ARG A 362 26.15 0.96 9.93
C ARG A 362 25.25 1.82 10.81
N ALA A 363 25.02 3.07 10.44
CA ALA A 363 24.04 3.95 11.10
C ALA A 363 22.59 3.48 10.85
N GLY A 364 22.38 2.68 9.80
CA GLY A 364 21.09 2.13 9.41
C GLY A 364 20.10 3.20 8.95
N VAL A 365 20.63 4.28 8.36
CA VAL A 365 19.88 5.34 7.66
C VAL A 365 19.72 5.02 6.18
N SER A 366 20.59 4.17 5.62
CA SER A 366 20.48 3.69 4.24
C SER A 366 19.78 2.33 4.17
N GLN A 367 18.90 2.19 3.18
CA GLN A 367 18.21 0.92 2.83
C GLN A 367 18.81 0.30 1.56
N ARG A 368 19.34 1.13 0.66
CA ARG A 368 20.02 0.72 -0.58
C ARG A 368 21.39 1.36 -0.59
N HIS A 369 22.36 0.70 0.04
CA HIS A 369 23.66 1.28 0.38
C HIS A 369 24.38 1.95 -0.81
N GLY A 370 24.41 1.32 -1.98
CA GLY A 370 24.99 1.93 -3.19
C GLY A 370 24.22 3.18 -3.65
N PRO A 371 22.95 3.05 -4.08
CA PRO A 371 22.17 4.19 -4.57
C PRO A 371 22.01 5.35 -3.58
N ASP A 372 21.88 5.07 -2.29
CA ASP A 372 21.74 6.11 -1.25
C ASP A 372 23.08 6.86 -1.08
N CYS A 373 24.19 6.12 -1.06
CA CYS A 373 25.54 6.70 -0.99
C CYS A 373 25.85 7.57 -2.21
N GLU A 374 25.66 7.03 -3.41
CA GLU A 374 25.87 7.76 -4.66
C GLU A 374 25.02 9.03 -4.72
N ALA A 375 23.76 8.94 -4.30
CA ALA A 375 22.87 10.09 -4.29
C ALA A 375 23.33 11.17 -3.30
N TRP A 376 23.72 10.79 -2.08
CA TRP A 376 24.17 11.77 -1.09
C TRP A 376 25.48 12.45 -1.49
N GLN A 377 26.46 11.67 -1.97
CA GLN A 377 27.72 12.21 -2.46
C GLN A 377 27.50 13.20 -3.62
N ARG A 378 26.54 12.90 -4.50
CA ARG A 378 26.17 13.75 -5.63
C ARG A 378 25.46 15.04 -5.21
N ILE A 379 24.52 14.96 -4.27
CA ILE A 379 23.88 16.15 -3.67
C ILE A 379 24.93 17.03 -2.98
N ALA A 380 25.83 16.45 -2.19
CA ALA A 380 26.90 17.18 -1.53
C ALA A 380 27.81 17.88 -2.54
N THR A 381 28.20 17.17 -3.61
CA THR A 381 28.96 17.77 -4.73
C THR A 381 28.19 18.93 -5.37
N ALA A 382 26.90 18.77 -5.62
CA ALA A 382 26.06 19.81 -6.20
C ALA A 382 25.94 21.07 -5.31
N LEU A 383 26.00 20.90 -3.98
CA LEU A 383 25.95 22.02 -3.04
C LEU A 383 27.24 22.86 -3.05
N VAL A 384 28.38 22.29 -3.43
CA VAL A 384 29.68 22.99 -3.50
C VAL A 384 30.08 23.40 -4.93
N ASP A 385 29.46 22.82 -5.95
CA ASP A 385 29.76 23.10 -7.36
C ASP A 385 29.00 24.33 -7.87
N SER A 386 29.74 25.35 -8.30
CA SER A 386 29.16 26.59 -8.85
C SER A 386 28.39 26.40 -10.16
N ARG A 387 28.58 25.27 -10.85
CA ARG A 387 27.84 24.89 -12.07
C ARG A 387 26.43 24.37 -11.77
N ALA A 388 26.17 23.91 -10.54
CA ALA A 388 24.83 23.54 -10.13
C ALA A 388 23.94 24.80 -10.01
N PRO A 389 22.61 24.67 -10.18
CA PRO A 389 21.70 25.80 -10.04
C PRO A 389 21.86 26.56 -8.72
N ALA A 390 22.04 27.88 -8.81
CA ALA A 390 22.27 28.75 -7.67
C ALA A 390 21.16 28.70 -6.61
N ALA A 391 19.91 28.53 -7.06
CA ALA A 391 18.75 28.44 -6.19
C ALA A 391 18.92 27.36 -5.11
N LEU A 392 19.52 26.21 -5.44
CA LEU A 392 19.67 25.09 -4.50
C LEU A 392 20.60 25.46 -3.34
N ARG A 393 21.77 26.05 -3.63
CA ARG A 393 22.72 26.49 -2.61
C ARG A 393 22.20 27.69 -1.81
N HIS A 394 21.51 28.64 -2.44
CA HIS A 394 20.94 29.79 -1.74
C HIS A 394 19.86 29.33 -0.75
N ALA A 395 18.98 28.41 -1.15
CA ALA A 395 17.96 27.91 -0.23
C ALA A 395 18.55 27.06 0.90
N VAL A 396 19.58 26.24 0.63
CA VAL A 396 20.19 25.39 1.65
C VAL A 396 21.13 26.16 2.59
N PHE A 397 21.99 27.04 2.09
CA PHE A 397 22.96 27.75 2.93
C PHE A 397 22.45 29.10 3.41
N GLU A 398 21.97 29.94 2.50
CA GLU A 398 21.52 31.31 2.83
C GLU A 398 20.10 31.33 3.42
N GLY A 399 19.31 30.28 3.17
CA GLY A 399 17.94 30.19 3.67
C GLY A 399 16.97 31.08 2.90
N GLU A 400 17.25 31.41 1.63
CA GLU A 400 16.39 32.21 0.77
C GLU A 400 16.09 31.46 -0.54
N GLY A 401 14.86 31.55 -1.04
CA GLY A 401 14.52 30.94 -2.31
C GLY A 401 13.14 31.28 -2.85
N GLU A 402 12.88 30.84 -4.07
CA GLU A 402 11.58 30.88 -4.72
C GLU A 402 11.14 29.44 -5.03
N ALA A 403 9.89 29.12 -4.73
CA ALA A 403 9.41 27.75 -4.68
C ALA A 403 9.39 27.04 -6.05
N GLU A 404 8.95 27.73 -7.11
CA GLU A 404 8.94 27.15 -8.46
C GLU A 404 10.34 27.10 -9.08
N GLU A 405 11.19 28.10 -8.80
CA GLU A 405 12.61 28.08 -9.19
C GLU A 405 13.33 26.89 -8.57
N LEU A 406 13.12 26.62 -7.27
CA LEU A 406 13.69 25.45 -6.59
C LEU A 406 13.19 24.13 -7.20
N ARG A 407 11.90 24.05 -7.56
CA ARG A 407 11.37 22.86 -8.23
C ARG A 407 11.99 22.65 -9.61
N ALA A 408 12.14 23.71 -10.39
CA ALA A 408 12.82 23.64 -11.68
C ALA A 408 14.29 23.24 -11.53
N ALA A 409 14.97 23.78 -10.52
CA ALA A 409 16.37 23.48 -10.22
C ALA A 409 16.60 22.01 -9.84
N LEU A 410 15.64 21.36 -9.15
CA LEU A 410 15.72 19.92 -8.83
C LEU A 410 15.70 19.04 -10.09
N ASP A 411 15.08 19.50 -11.18
CA ASP A 411 15.08 18.78 -12.46
C ASP A 411 16.32 19.04 -13.33
N ALA A 412 17.21 19.95 -12.90
CA ALA A 412 18.45 20.24 -13.60
C ALA A 412 19.42 19.05 -13.56
N LYS A 413 20.20 18.94 -14.62
CA LYS A 413 21.19 17.89 -14.84
C LYS A 413 22.57 18.50 -15.02
N ASP A 414 23.59 17.70 -14.70
CA ASP A 414 24.98 18.03 -14.96
C ASP A 414 25.31 17.84 -16.47
N PRO A 415 26.53 18.20 -16.90
CA PRO A 415 26.95 18.01 -18.29
C PRO A 415 26.95 16.55 -18.77
N SER A 416 26.97 15.56 -17.86
CA SER A 416 26.87 14.14 -18.20
C SER A 416 25.42 13.66 -18.40
N GLY A 417 24.43 14.52 -18.12
CA GLY A 417 23.01 14.22 -18.27
C GLY A 417 22.37 13.60 -17.02
N GLU A 418 23.12 13.55 -15.91
CA GLU A 418 22.70 13.00 -14.63
C GLU A 418 22.19 14.11 -13.70
N PRO A 419 21.16 13.86 -12.87
CA PRO A 419 20.54 14.91 -12.06
C PRO A 419 21.50 15.44 -10.99
N TRP A 420 21.47 16.75 -10.71
CA TRP A 420 22.26 17.33 -9.62
C TRP A 420 21.79 16.84 -8.24
N PHE A 421 20.47 16.78 -8.05
CA PHE A 421 19.82 16.32 -6.81
C PHE A 421 19.07 15.02 -7.08
N PRO A 422 19.76 13.88 -7.24
CA PRO A 422 19.09 12.59 -7.37
C PRO A 422 18.17 12.33 -6.18
N LEU A 423 17.15 11.50 -6.39
CA LEU A 423 16.19 11.07 -5.37
C LEU A 423 15.24 12.14 -4.81
N LEU A 424 15.53 13.43 -5.00
CA LEU A 424 14.66 14.56 -4.64
C LEU A 424 13.80 15.07 -5.81
N ARG A 425 13.77 14.30 -6.90
CA ARG A 425 13.00 14.61 -8.10
C ARG A 425 11.63 13.96 -8.06
N GLY A 426 10.64 14.70 -8.54
CA GLY A 426 9.28 14.20 -8.76
C GLY A 426 8.22 14.90 -7.92
N PRO A 427 6.95 14.71 -8.31
CA PRO A 427 5.83 15.60 -7.95
C PRO A 427 5.44 15.62 -6.47
N LYS A 428 5.92 14.66 -5.67
CA LYS A 428 5.70 14.62 -4.22
C LYS A 428 6.93 15.13 -3.47
N ILE A 429 8.06 14.47 -3.68
CA ILE A 429 9.26 14.70 -2.85
C ILE A 429 9.87 16.08 -3.09
N SER A 430 9.80 16.63 -4.31
CA SER A 430 10.31 17.98 -4.57
C SER A 430 9.53 19.03 -3.79
N VAL A 431 8.20 18.93 -3.79
CA VAL A 431 7.32 19.81 -3.01
C VAL A 431 7.56 19.65 -1.50
N MET A 432 7.67 18.42 -1.02
CA MET A 432 7.92 18.16 0.40
C MET A 432 9.26 18.75 0.84
N TRP A 433 10.33 18.54 0.07
CA TRP A 433 11.64 19.08 0.38
C TRP A 433 11.64 20.62 0.43
N VAL A 434 11.01 21.29 -0.55
CA VAL A 434 10.90 22.78 -0.52
C VAL A 434 10.14 23.24 0.73
N ARG A 435 9.05 22.56 1.10
CA ARG A 435 8.31 22.87 2.34
C ARG A 435 9.16 22.62 3.58
N MET A 436 9.92 21.53 3.64
CA MET A 436 10.82 21.18 4.74
C MET A 436 11.95 22.20 4.93
N LEU A 437 12.51 22.73 3.84
CA LEU A 437 13.49 23.81 3.91
C LEU A 437 12.90 25.05 4.59
N SER A 438 11.64 25.38 4.31
CA SER A 438 10.97 26.50 4.97
C SER A 438 10.61 26.19 6.42
N TRP A 439 9.93 25.06 6.65
CA TRP A 439 9.64 24.56 7.99
C TRP A 439 9.78 23.03 8.00
N PRO A 440 10.60 22.46 8.89
CA PRO A 440 11.23 23.12 10.04
C PRO A 440 12.54 23.85 9.71
N GLY A 441 13.06 23.85 8.47
CA GLY A 441 14.42 24.33 8.14
C GLY A 441 14.68 25.85 8.19
N GLY A 442 13.66 26.66 8.51
CA GLY A 442 13.80 28.10 8.74
C GLY A 442 14.08 28.96 7.52
N ALA A 443 14.06 28.40 6.30
CA ALA A 443 14.28 29.18 5.09
C ALA A 443 13.07 30.07 4.74
N ARG A 444 13.35 31.29 4.28
CA ARG A 444 12.38 32.18 3.67
C ARG A 444 12.21 31.79 2.21
N ILE A 445 11.24 30.90 1.96
CA ILE A 445 10.87 30.49 0.60
C ILE A 445 9.62 31.27 0.17
N ARG A 446 9.75 32.06 -0.90
CA ARG A 446 8.62 32.78 -1.52
C ARG A 446 7.85 31.84 -2.45
N GLY A 447 6.56 32.08 -2.63
CA GLY A 447 5.72 31.30 -3.56
C GLY A 447 5.33 29.92 -3.06
N LEU A 448 5.42 29.61 -1.76
CA LEU A 448 5.04 28.28 -1.24
C LEU A 448 3.59 27.92 -1.53
N GLU A 449 2.72 28.91 -1.66
CA GLU A 449 1.30 28.80 -2.00
C GLU A 449 1.07 28.34 -3.44
N THR A 450 2.04 28.54 -4.35
CA THR A 450 1.95 28.05 -5.73
C THR A 450 2.25 26.56 -5.80
N LEU A 451 2.94 26.02 -4.80
CA LEU A 451 3.29 24.62 -4.77
C LEU A 451 2.03 23.77 -4.61
N PRO A 452 1.82 22.78 -5.50
CA PRO A 452 0.66 21.93 -5.39
C PRO A 452 0.76 21.08 -4.13
N VAL A 453 -0.38 20.65 -3.61
CA VAL A 453 -0.39 19.71 -2.47
C VAL A 453 0.39 18.45 -2.85
N ALA A 454 1.28 18.02 -1.96
CA ALA A 454 2.05 16.79 -2.09
C ALA A 454 1.12 15.58 -1.86
N VAL A 455 0.37 15.19 -2.89
CA VAL A 455 -0.63 14.13 -2.78
C VAL A 455 0.06 12.77 -2.62
N ASP A 456 -0.19 12.16 -1.46
CA ASP A 456 0.07 10.75 -1.20
C ASP A 456 -1.21 10.02 -0.76
N VAL A 457 -1.04 8.76 -0.36
CA VAL A 457 -2.15 7.91 0.09
C VAL A 457 -2.93 8.53 1.25
N GLN A 458 -2.26 9.18 2.20
CA GLN A 458 -2.92 9.77 3.36
C GLN A 458 -3.60 11.08 2.99
N VAL A 459 -2.94 11.94 2.20
CA VAL A 459 -3.57 13.16 1.66
C VAL A 459 -4.81 12.82 0.85
N ARG A 460 -4.73 11.81 -0.03
CA ARG A 460 -5.90 11.29 -0.75
C ARG A 460 -7.04 10.91 0.20
N ARG A 461 -6.74 10.17 1.26
CA ARG A 461 -7.77 9.73 2.22
C ARG A 461 -8.41 10.88 2.96
N VAL A 462 -7.62 11.87 3.34
CA VAL A 462 -8.14 13.07 3.99
C VAL A 462 -9.04 13.82 3.00
N SER A 463 -8.61 14.02 1.76
CA SER A 463 -9.43 14.64 0.71
C SER A 463 -10.74 13.88 0.44
N GLU A 464 -10.70 12.54 0.40
CA GLU A 464 -11.89 11.69 0.25
C GLU A 464 -12.83 11.80 1.48
N ARG A 465 -12.27 11.73 2.70
CA ARG A 465 -13.04 11.80 3.95
C ARG A 465 -13.67 13.17 4.17
N LEU A 466 -13.02 14.22 3.70
CA LEU A 466 -13.53 15.60 3.75
C LEU A 466 -14.52 15.89 2.61
N GLY A 467 -14.69 14.99 1.64
CA GLY A 467 -15.55 15.19 0.48
C GLY A 467 -15.01 16.21 -0.53
N VAL A 468 -13.71 16.54 -0.45
CA VAL A 468 -13.01 17.49 -1.34
C VAL A 468 -12.81 16.89 -2.72
N ALA A 469 -12.51 15.59 -2.80
CA ALA A 469 -12.36 14.89 -4.07
C ALA A 469 -12.92 13.45 -4.00
N ALA A 470 -13.70 13.04 -4.99
CA ALA A 470 -14.24 11.69 -5.12
C ALA A 470 -13.28 10.78 -5.89
N THR A 471 -12.17 10.39 -5.25
CA THR A 471 -11.04 9.73 -5.94
C THR A 471 -11.03 8.21 -5.78
N ALA A 472 -12.10 7.61 -5.27
CA ALA A 472 -12.17 6.18 -4.98
C ALA A 472 -11.92 5.31 -6.23
N GLY A 473 -10.95 4.39 -6.15
CA GLY A 473 -10.65 3.42 -7.22
C GLY A 473 -9.61 3.85 -8.26
N LEU A 474 -9.20 5.11 -8.27
CA LEU A 474 -8.16 5.65 -9.18
C LEU A 474 -6.73 5.41 -8.64
N ASP A 475 -5.74 5.31 -9.53
CA ASP A 475 -4.31 5.26 -9.16
C ASP A 475 -3.87 6.62 -8.57
N ILE A 476 -2.87 6.65 -7.68
CA ILE A 476 -2.34 7.90 -7.11
C ILE A 476 -1.91 8.91 -8.19
N ALA A 477 -1.43 8.41 -9.34
CA ALA A 477 -1.10 9.28 -10.49
C ALA A 477 -2.34 9.98 -11.08
N GLU A 478 -3.48 9.28 -11.13
CA GLU A 478 -4.75 9.78 -11.67
C GLU A 478 -5.52 10.63 -10.65
N VAL A 479 -5.27 10.41 -9.36
CA VAL A 479 -5.86 11.14 -8.22
C VAL A 479 -5.19 12.50 -7.99
N ARG A 480 -3.92 12.63 -8.37
CA ARG A 480 -3.12 13.83 -8.08
C ARG A 480 -3.74 15.09 -8.68
N SER A 481 -4.06 15.11 -9.97
CA SER A 481 -4.59 16.31 -10.63
C SER A 481 -5.99 16.71 -10.14
N PRO A 482 -6.96 15.79 -9.92
CA PRO A 482 -8.22 16.12 -9.29
C PRO A 482 -8.07 16.74 -7.89
N ILE A 483 -7.20 16.21 -7.03
CA ILE A 483 -6.98 16.75 -5.68
C ILE A 483 -6.27 18.09 -5.73
N GLN A 484 -5.29 18.26 -6.63
CA GLN A 484 -4.57 19.53 -6.76
C GLN A 484 -5.40 20.66 -7.38
N ARG A 485 -6.53 20.34 -8.03
CA ARG A 485 -7.46 21.31 -8.62
C ARG A 485 -8.69 21.61 -7.75
N ALA A 486 -8.98 20.76 -6.77
CA ALA A 486 -10.11 20.87 -5.84
C ALA A 486 -9.71 21.71 -4.64
#